data_AF-A0A832FZ85-F1
#
_entry.id   AF-A0A832FZ85-F1
#
_cell.length_a   1.000
_cell.length_b   1.000
_cell.length_c   1.000
_cell.angle_alpha   90.00
_cell.angle_beta   90.00
_cell.angle_gamma   90.00
#
_symmetry.space_group_name_H-M   'P 1'
#
loop_
_entity.id
_entity.type
_entity.pdbx_description
1 polymer ?
#
loop_
_entity_poly.entity_id
_entity_poly.type
_entity_poly.pdbx_seq_one_letter_code
_entity_poly.pdbx_strand_id
1 'polypeptide(L)'
;MATLRSGYVIAGAYADKLRRTLFAQTRELVKSGELTPQEVARASGELNRILYEVLVNRLRSDKGDVVRISVNYEVREGRIVWDLETLSIQAWKRVPDEHIARAVSEVKAIAKELVVRAIQYQSLKLAETETGDIIYAVRLADRDVGILMVTPLNENEAIVRGAVTEPVAMILKRIRVEVKAPLDEFIERNVGEIMSKATHSEVLEAEKIIRELRALVEAAKKPEVTPPEEEEL
;
A
#
# COMPACT_ATOMS: atom_id res chain seq x y z
N MET A 1 -9.74 6.58 27.04
CA MET A 1 -9.94 5.25 26.44
C MET A 1 -8.72 4.85 25.62
N ALA A 2 -8.17 3.65 25.84
CA ALA A 2 -6.99 3.13 25.14
C ALA A 2 -7.39 1.95 24.22
N THR A 3 -6.61 1.68 23.17
CA THR A 3 -6.87 0.56 22.24
C THR A 3 -5.78 -0.50 22.34
N LEU A 4 -6.16 -1.74 22.63
CA LEU A 4 -5.29 -2.90 22.48
C LEU A 4 -5.32 -3.36 21.03
N ARG A 5 -4.14 -3.50 20.39
CA ARG A 5 -4.02 -3.99 19.00
C ARG A 5 -2.99 -5.12 18.93
N SER A 6 -3.35 -6.25 18.33
CA SER A 6 -2.41 -7.37 18.15
C SER A 6 -1.43 -7.16 16.99
N GLY A 7 -1.84 -6.40 15.96
CA GLY A 7 -1.25 -6.50 14.62
C GLY A 7 -1.57 -7.86 13.99
N TYR A 8 -0.89 -8.21 12.90
CA TYR A 8 -0.96 -9.56 12.34
C TYR A 8 -0.25 -10.55 13.26
N VAL A 9 -0.98 -11.56 13.73
CA VAL A 9 -0.44 -12.64 14.57
C VAL A 9 -1.01 -13.97 14.11
N ILE A 10 -0.20 -15.01 14.14
CA ILE A 10 -0.66 -16.37 13.90
C ILE A 10 -1.72 -16.74 14.96
N ALA A 11 -2.83 -17.34 14.54
CA ALA A 11 -3.95 -17.69 15.41
C ALA A 11 -3.52 -18.60 16.57
N GLY A 12 -2.54 -19.49 16.38
CA GLY A 12 -1.97 -20.28 17.46
C GLY A 12 -1.31 -19.48 18.59
N ALA A 13 -1.00 -18.19 18.38
CA ALA A 13 -0.22 -17.35 19.31
C ALA A 13 -0.92 -16.04 19.70
N TYR A 14 -2.20 -15.83 19.34
CA TYR A 14 -2.87 -14.56 19.60
C TYR A 14 -2.96 -14.24 21.10
N ALA A 15 -3.17 -15.27 21.94
CA ALA A 15 -3.35 -15.12 23.38
C ALA A 15 -2.14 -14.47 24.05
N ASP A 16 -0.95 -15.04 23.80
CA ASP A 16 0.31 -14.53 24.34
C ASP A 16 0.65 -13.16 23.79
N LYS A 17 0.34 -12.91 22.51
CA LYS A 17 0.54 -11.59 21.89
C LYS A 17 -0.30 -10.52 22.57
N LEU A 18 -1.59 -10.76 22.78
CA LEU A 18 -2.48 -9.79 23.43
C LEU A 18 -2.08 -9.54 24.88
N ARG A 19 -1.76 -10.60 25.64
CA ARG A 19 -1.25 -10.48 27.01
C ARG A 19 0.01 -9.61 27.06
N ARG A 20 1.02 -9.92 26.25
CA ARG A 20 2.28 -9.14 26.21
C ARG A 20 2.04 -7.69 25.82
N THR A 21 1.18 -7.43 24.85
CA THR A 21 0.86 -6.06 24.43
C THR A 21 0.12 -5.31 25.54
N LEU A 22 -0.84 -5.94 26.23
CA LEU A 22 -1.55 -5.30 27.33
C LEU A 22 -0.60 -4.95 28.49
N PHE A 23 0.26 -5.89 28.90
CA PHE A 23 1.30 -5.61 29.91
C PHE A 23 2.24 -4.48 29.50
N ALA A 24 2.59 -4.37 28.22
CA ALA A 24 3.40 -3.27 27.73
C ALA A 24 2.67 -1.93 27.79
N GLN A 25 1.38 -1.89 27.41
CA GLN A 25 0.56 -0.68 27.44
C GLN A 25 0.28 -0.19 28.87
N THR A 26 0.06 -1.10 29.83
CA THR A 26 -0.29 -0.76 31.21
C THR A 26 0.93 -0.73 32.15
N ARG A 27 2.16 -0.78 31.61
CA ARG A 27 3.39 -0.87 32.42
C ARG A 27 3.53 0.26 33.44
N GLU A 28 3.24 1.50 33.03
CA GLU A 28 3.37 2.66 33.91
C GLU A 28 2.28 2.69 34.98
N LEU A 29 1.05 2.29 34.63
CA LEU A 29 -0.05 2.15 35.59
C LEU A 29 0.28 1.10 36.67
N VAL A 30 0.92 0.00 36.27
CA VAL A 30 1.40 -1.03 37.22
C VAL A 30 2.51 -0.49 38.13
N LYS A 31 3.46 0.30 37.61
CA LYS A 31 4.51 0.91 38.44
C LYS A 31 3.95 1.94 39.42
N SER A 32 2.93 2.69 39.01
CA SER A 32 2.31 3.72 39.85
C SER A 32 1.42 3.15 40.96
N GLY A 33 1.11 1.85 40.94
CA GLY A 33 0.22 1.20 41.89
C GLY A 33 -1.27 1.32 41.55
N GLU A 34 -1.62 2.05 40.49
CA GLU A 34 -3.00 2.17 40.00
C GLU A 34 -3.55 0.83 39.48
N LEU A 35 -2.69 -0.05 38.97
CA LEU A 35 -3.03 -1.38 38.47
C LEU A 35 -2.11 -2.44 39.07
N THR A 36 -2.61 -3.66 39.24
CA THR A 36 -1.78 -4.80 39.66
C THR A 36 -1.41 -5.70 38.47
N PRO A 37 -0.25 -6.37 38.48
CA PRO A 37 0.08 -7.38 37.47
C PRO A 37 -0.97 -8.50 37.36
N GLN A 38 -1.59 -8.86 38.48
CA GLN A 38 -2.63 -9.88 38.57
C GLN A 38 -3.89 -9.43 37.83
N GLU A 39 -4.27 -8.15 37.95
CA GLU A 39 -5.41 -7.59 37.23
C GLU A 39 -5.19 -7.58 35.71
N VAL A 40 -3.97 -7.23 35.26
CA VAL A 40 -3.62 -7.30 33.83
C VAL A 40 -3.71 -8.73 33.30
N ALA A 41 -3.27 -9.72 34.10
CA ALA A 41 -3.37 -11.13 33.75
C ALA A 41 -4.85 -11.61 33.70
N ARG A 42 -5.69 -11.19 34.66
CA ARG A 42 -7.13 -11.46 34.68
C ARG A 42 -7.80 -10.92 33.41
N ALA A 43 -7.62 -9.63 33.12
CA ALA A 43 -8.22 -8.97 31.98
C ALA A 43 -7.80 -9.60 30.65
N SER A 44 -6.52 -9.98 30.52
CA SER A 44 -6.01 -10.72 29.37
C SER A 44 -6.69 -12.09 29.22
N GLY A 45 -6.89 -12.80 30.32
CA GLY A 45 -7.55 -14.11 30.34
C GLY A 45 -9.02 -14.05 29.93
N GLU A 46 -9.75 -13.04 30.38
CA GLU A 46 -11.15 -12.83 30.00
C GLU A 46 -11.31 -12.55 28.52
N LEU A 47 -10.52 -11.62 27.97
CA LEU A 47 -10.52 -11.34 26.55
C LEU A 47 -10.13 -12.59 25.74
N ASN A 48 -9.12 -13.33 26.18
CA ASN A 48 -8.71 -14.57 25.54
C ASN A 48 -9.84 -15.62 25.49
N ARG A 49 -10.64 -15.74 26.54
CA ARG A 49 -11.79 -16.66 26.56
C ARG A 49 -12.84 -16.29 25.52
N ILE A 50 -13.15 -15.00 25.38
CA ILE A 50 -14.07 -14.49 24.35
C ILE A 50 -13.52 -14.80 22.95
N LEU A 51 -12.24 -14.50 22.75
CA LEU A 51 -11.57 -14.73 21.47
C LEU A 51 -11.47 -16.22 21.12
N TYR A 52 -11.31 -17.10 22.10
CA TYR A 52 -11.31 -18.55 21.87
C TYR A 52 -12.66 -19.03 21.32
N GLU A 53 -13.77 -18.54 21.90
CA GLU A 53 -15.11 -18.84 21.39
C GLU A 53 -15.25 -18.38 19.93
N VAL A 54 -14.86 -17.15 19.61
CA VAL A 54 -14.98 -16.63 18.23
C VAL A 54 -14.04 -17.36 17.27
N LEU A 55 -12.74 -17.38 17.54
CA LEU A 55 -11.72 -17.87 16.61
C LEU A 55 -11.75 -19.39 16.48
N VAL A 56 -11.85 -20.13 17.58
CA VAL A 56 -11.71 -21.59 17.58
C VAL A 56 -13.06 -22.27 17.43
N ASN A 57 -14.08 -21.85 18.18
CA ASN A 57 -15.37 -22.55 18.18
C ASN A 57 -16.27 -22.13 17.02
N ARG A 58 -16.34 -20.82 16.70
CA ARG A 58 -17.20 -20.30 15.63
C ARG A 58 -16.51 -20.31 14.26
N LEU A 59 -15.35 -19.69 14.15
CA LEU A 59 -14.64 -19.54 12.87
C LEU A 59 -13.81 -20.75 12.47
N ARG A 60 -13.61 -21.71 13.40
CA ARG A 60 -12.77 -22.90 13.18
C ARG A 60 -11.41 -22.51 12.59
N SER A 61 -10.78 -21.50 13.18
CA SER A 61 -9.46 -21.04 12.75
C SER A 61 -8.40 -22.08 13.08
N ASP A 62 -7.57 -22.40 12.09
CA ASP A 62 -6.43 -23.29 12.25
C ASP A 62 -5.29 -22.55 12.93
N LYS A 63 -4.39 -23.29 13.59
CA LYS A 63 -3.24 -22.69 14.27
C LYS A 63 -2.37 -21.86 13.34
N GLY A 64 -2.30 -22.20 12.06
CA GLY A 64 -1.51 -21.50 11.04
C GLY A 64 -2.22 -20.33 10.35
N ASP A 65 -3.50 -20.11 10.64
CA ASP A 65 -4.22 -18.92 10.16
C ASP A 65 -3.62 -17.65 10.77
N VAL A 66 -3.88 -16.50 10.15
CA VAL A 66 -3.47 -15.19 10.69
C VAL A 66 -4.70 -14.46 11.18
N VAL A 67 -4.58 -13.78 12.32
CA VAL A 67 -5.63 -12.93 12.88
C VAL A 67 -5.08 -11.56 13.23
N ARG A 68 -5.97 -10.56 13.24
CA ARG A 68 -5.71 -9.21 13.73
C ARG A 68 -6.88 -8.78 14.57
N ILE A 69 -6.59 -8.43 15.82
CA ILE A 69 -7.58 -8.16 16.86
C ILE A 69 -7.33 -6.74 17.36
N SER A 70 -8.42 -5.98 17.51
CA SER A 70 -8.41 -4.70 18.23
C SER A 70 -9.63 -4.55 19.11
N VAL A 71 -9.44 -3.99 20.30
CA VAL A 71 -10.52 -3.72 21.25
C VAL A 71 -10.12 -2.54 22.14
N ASN A 72 -11.08 -1.70 22.48
CA ASN A 72 -10.86 -0.58 23.40
C ASN A 72 -11.05 -1.03 24.86
N TYR A 73 -10.36 -0.35 25.76
CA TYR A 73 -10.53 -0.53 27.19
C TYR A 73 -10.31 0.76 27.96
N GLU A 74 -10.79 0.74 29.20
CA GLU A 74 -10.55 1.77 30.19
C GLU A 74 -10.07 1.15 31.50
N VAL A 75 -9.33 1.95 32.27
CA VAL A 75 -8.95 1.59 33.64
C VAL A 75 -9.86 2.36 34.57
N ARG A 76 -10.66 1.65 35.37
CA ARG A 76 -11.59 2.22 36.34
C ARG A 76 -11.39 1.52 37.67
N GLU A 77 -11.11 2.30 38.72
CA GLU A 77 -10.93 1.78 40.09
C GLU A 77 -9.90 0.63 40.16
N GLY A 78 -8.81 0.78 39.42
CA GLY A 78 -7.73 -0.21 39.34
C GLY A 78 -8.11 -1.51 38.62
N ARG A 79 -9.18 -1.51 37.81
CA ARG A 79 -9.60 -2.62 36.96
C ARG A 79 -9.61 -2.25 35.49
N ILE A 80 -9.27 -3.22 34.64
CA ILE A 80 -9.40 -3.08 33.18
C ILE A 80 -10.79 -3.52 32.76
N VAL A 81 -11.52 -2.60 32.11
CA VAL A 81 -12.87 -2.82 31.57
C VAL A 81 -12.80 -2.76 30.06
N TRP A 82 -13.18 -3.86 29.39
CA TRP A 82 -13.23 -3.95 27.93
C TRP A 82 -14.52 -3.33 27.39
N ASP A 83 -14.39 -2.55 26.33
CA ASP A 83 -15.52 -2.11 25.52
C ASP A 83 -15.72 -3.09 24.36
N LEU A 84 -16.58 -4.09 24.57
CA LEU A 84 -16.78 -5.19 23.62
C LEU A 84 -17.48 -4.76 22.33
N GLU A 85 -18.19 -3.63 22.32
CA GLU A 85 -18.80 -3.08 21.10
C GLU A 85 -17.72 -2.66 20.08
N THR A 86 -16.51 -2.39 20.55
CA THR A 86 -15.36 -2.01 19.72
C THR A 86 -14.48 -3.18 19.31
N LEU A 87 -14.83 -4.41 19.71
CA LEU A 87 -14.08 -5.61 19.37
C LEU A 87 -14.14 -5.86 17.87
N SER A 88 -13.00 -5.71 17.20
CA SER A 88 -12.83 -6.00 15.78
C SER A 88 -11.82 -7.13 15.60
N ILE A 89 -12.21 -8.11 14.78
CA ILE A 89 -11.41 -9.30 14.48
C ILE A 89 -11.37 -9.45 12.96
N GLN A 90 -10.16 -9.50 12.41
CA GLN A 90 -9.90 -9.86 11.03
C GLN A 90 -9.17 -11.19 11.02
N ALA A 91 -9.52 -12.09 10.09
CA ALA A 91 -8.93 -13.42 9.98
C ALA A 91 -8.58 -13.74 8.52
N TRP A 92 -7.42 -14.35 8.30
CA TRP A 92 -6.93 -14.79 7.00
C TRP A 92 -6.62 -16.29 7.06
N LYS A 93 -7.25 -17.03 6.15
CA LYS A 93 -7.03 -18.48 6.02
C LYS A 93 -5.71 -18.76 5.34
N ARG A 94 -4.95 -19.71 5.89
CA ARG A 94 -3.70 -20.18 5.29
C ARG A 94 -4.03 -20.95 4.01
N VAL A 95 -3.36 -20.59 2.91
CA VAL A 95 -3.39 -21.39 1.68
C VAL A 95 -2.63 -22.70 1.94
N PRO A 96 -3.17 -23.88 1.56
CA PRO A 96 -2.49 -25.16 1.74
C PRO A 96 -1.09 -25.19 1.12
N ASP A 97 -0.15 -25.82 1.81
CA ASP A 97 1.26 -25.86 1.40
C ASP A 97 1.46 -26.53 0.04
N GLU A 98 0.63 -27.51 -0.31
CA GLU A 98 0.65 -28.19 -1.61
C GLU A 98 0.34 -27.23 -2.78
N HIS A 99 -0.62 -26.33 -2.60
CA HIS A 99 -0.98 -25.34 -3.61
C HIS A 99 0.15 -24.32 -3.79
N ILE A 100 0.75 -23.87 -2.68
CA ILE A 100 1.90 -22.97 -2.72
C ILE A 100 3.10 -23.66 -3.40
N ALA A 101 3.39 -24.91 -3.04
CA ALA A 101 4.50 -25.67 -3.60
C ALA A 101 4.36 -25.86 -5.12
N ARG A 102 3.15 -26.16 -5.60
CA ARG A 102 2.86 -26.27 -7.03
C ARG A 102 3.10 -24.94 -7.76
N ALA A 103 2.51 -23.84 -7.28
CA ALA A 103 2.68 -22.53 -7.90
C ALA A 103 4.15 -22.09 -7.94
N VAL A 104 4.89 -22.32 -6.84
CA VAL A 104 6.33 -22.03 -6.75
C VAL A 104 7.13 -22.88 -7.75
N SER A 105 6.80 -24.16 -7.91
CA SER A 105 7.46 -25.06 -8.86
C SER A 105 7.28 -24.60 -10.32
N GLU A 106 6.05 -24.24 -10.68
CA GLU A 106 5.70 -23.72 -12.01
C GLU A 106 6.48 -22.43 -12.32
N VAL A 107 6.55 -21.49 -11.38
CA VAL A 107 7.32 -20.24 -11.56
C VAL A 107 8.83 -20.49 -11.59
N LYS A 108 9.36 -21.41 -10.78
CA LYS A 108 10.80 -21.74 -10.76
C LYS A 108 11.30 -22.21 -12.12
N ALA A 109 10.47 -22.93 -12.88
CA ALA A 109 10.82 -23.41 -14.23
C ALA A 109 11.10 -22.25 -15.21
N ILE A 110 10.40 -21.12 -15.04
CA ILE A 110 10.51 -19.94 -15.92
C ILE A 110 11.20 -18.74 -15.25
N ALA A 111 11.69 -18.89 -14.01
CA ALA A 111 12.20 -17.77 -13.21
C ALA A 111 13.36 -17.02 -13.88
N LYS A 112 14.30 -17.75 -14.50
CA LYS A 112 15.42 -17.13 -15.23
C LYS A 112 14.92 -16.30 -16.42
N GLU A 113 13.90 -16.77 -17.11
CA GLU A 113 13.29 -16.06 -18.23
C GLU A 113 12.54 -14.83 -17.75
N LEU A 114 11.78 -14.91 -16.65
CA LEU A 114 11.06 -13.77 -16.05
C LEU A 114 11.99 -12.62 -15.65
N VAL A 115 13.20 -12.92 -15.19
CA VAL A 115 14.19 -11.90 -14.81
C VAL A 115 14.80 -11.21 -16.03
N VAL A 116 14.94 -11.93 -17.14
CA VAL A 116 15.56 -11.40 -18.38
C VAL A 116 14.52 -10.73 -19.29
N ARG A 117 13.27 -11.17 -19.24
CA ARG A 117 12.19 -10.63 -20.07
C ARG A 117 11.97 -9.16 -19.74
N ALA A 118 12.15 -8.31 -20.74
CA ALA A 118 11.82 -6.89 -20.62
C ALA A 118 10.34 -6.74 -20.21
N ILE A 119 10.10 -5.92 -19.19
CA ILE A 119 8.74 -5.61 -18.74
C ILE A 119 8.03 -4.91 -19.89
N GLN A 120 6.96 -5.51 -20.39
CA GLN A 120 6.17 -4.99 -21.51
C GLN A 120 5.18 -3.96 -20.99
N TYR A 121 5.68 -2.77 -20.68
CA TYR A 121 4.84 -1.61 -20.42
C TYR A 121 4.18 -1.13 -21.71
N GLN A 122 2.99 -0.57 -21.56
CA GLN A 122 2.29 0.19 -22.58
C GLN A 122 2.10 1.63 -22.08
N SER A 123 1.97 2.59 -22.99
CA SER A 123 1.65 3.97 -22.64
C SER A 123 0.30 4.39 -23.21
N LEU A 124 -0.40 5.28 -22.50
CA LEU A 124 -1.63 5.91 -22.98
C LEU A 124 -1.57 7.40 -22.66
N LYS A 125 -1.65 8.27 -23.68
CA LYS A 125 -1.67 9.72 -23.49
C LYS A 125 -2.92 10.13 -22.69
N LEU A 126 -2.71 10.86 -21.60
CA LEU A 126 -3.76 11.31 -20.68
C LEU A 126 -4.12 12.77 -20.87
N ALA A 127 -3.11 13.64 -20.99
CA ALA A 127 -3.27 15.08 -21.09
C ALA A 127 -2.01 15.74 -21.64
N GLU A 128 -2.18 16.99 -22.05
CA GLU A 128 -1.10 17.94 -22.32
C GLU A 128 -1.33 19.13 -21.39
N THR A 129 -0.30 19.54 -20.67
CA THR A 129 -0.37 20.69 -19.76
C THR A 129 -0.24 21.99 -20.54
N GLU A 130 -0.63 23.11 -19.93
CA GLU A 130 -0.44 24.45 -20.52
C GLU A 130 1.04 24.77 -20.82
N THR A 131 1.97 24.15 -20.09
CA THR A 131 3.41 24.27 -20.29
C THR A 131 3.94 23.41 -21.45
N GLY A 132 3.07 22.66 -22.15
CA GLY A 132 3.44 21.75 -23.23
C GLY A 132 4.01 20.40 -22.75
N ASP A 133 3.86 20.06 -21.47
CA ASP A 133 4.23 18.74 -20.96
C ASP A 133 3.16 17.72 -21.33
N ILE A 134 3.57 16.57 -21.88
CA ILE A 134 2.66 15.49 -22.22
C ILE A 134 2.72 14.42 -21.14
N ILE A 135 1.55 14.03 -20.62
CA ILE A 135 1.43 13.05 -19.55
C ILE A 135 0.84 11.75 -20.09
N TYR A 136 1.49 10.63 -19.80
CA TYR A 136 1.09 9.29 -20.21
C TYR A 136 0.84 8.41 -18.98
N ALA A 137 -0.25 7.65 -18.98
CA ALA A 137 -0.39 6.50 -18.09
C ALA A 137 0.58 5.40 -18.56
N VAL A 138 1.24 4.75 -17.61
CA VAL A 138 2.00 3.52 -17.87
C VAL A 138 1.15 2.34 -17.44
N ARG A 139 0.93 1.40 -18.35
CA ARG A 139 0.08 0.22 -18.15
C ARG A 139 0.87 -1.07 -18.22
N LEU A 140 0.49 -2.05 -17.41
CA LEU A 140 1.01 -3.41 -17.43
C LEU A 140 -0.16 -4.39 -17.38
N ALA A 141 -0.30 -5.22 -18.41
CA ALA A 141 -1.45 -6.12 -18.58
C ALA A 141 -2.80 -5.41 -18.34
N ASP A 142 -3.00 -4.29 -19.05
CA ASP A 142 -4.21 -3.45 -18.99
C ASP A 142 -4.51 -2.77 -17.65
N ARG A 143 -3.60 -2.83 -16.66
CA ARG A 143 -3.73 -2.09 -15.40
C ARG A 143 -2.85 -0.85 -15.42
N ASP A 144 -3.39 0.27 -14.94
CA ASP A 144 -2.61 1.49 -14.71
C ASP A 144 -1.67 1.28 -13.53
N VAL A 145 -0.37 1.21 -13.82
CA VAL A 145 0.67 0.92 -12.80
C VAL A 145 1.58 2.11 -12.54
N GLY A 146 1.50 3.15 -13.37
CA GLY A 146 2.34 4.33 -13.23
C GLY A 146 1.95 5.47 -14.15
N ILE A 147 2.82 6.47 -14.20
CA ILE A 147 2.64 7.67 -15.03
C ILE A 147 4.00 8.23 -15.45
N LEU A 148 4.08 8.70 -16.68
CA LEU A 148 5.23 9.38 -17.26
C LEU A 148 4.83 10.80 -17.65
N MET A 149 5.74 11.74 -17.42
CA MET A 149 5.65 13.10 -17.91
C MET A 149 6.81 13.30 -18.87
N VAL A 150 6.49 13.82 -20.04
CA VAL A 150 7.41 14.05 -21.15
C VAL A 150 7.39 15.54 -21.46
N THR A 151 8.52 16.20 -21.28
CA THR A 151 8.70 17.62 -21.59
C THR A 151 9.48 17.71 -22.91
N PRO A 152 8.83 18.08 -24.04
CA PRO A 152 9.53 18.31 -25.30
C PRO A 152 10.53 19.45 -25.14
N LEU A 153 11.74 19.30 -25.66
CA LEU A 153 12.75 20.36 -25.68
C LEU A 153 12.89 20.97 -27.08
N ASN A 154 12.86 20.12 -28.10
CA ASN A 154 12.88 20.47 -29.52
C ASN A 154 12.33 19.27 -30.31
N GLU A 155 12.38 19.32 -31.65
CA GLU A 155 11.86 18.26 -32.53
C GLU A 155 12.50 16.87 -32.29
N ASN A 156 13.73 16.83 -31.75
CA ASN A 156 14.52 15.61 -31.63
C ASN A 156 14.89 15.25 -30.18
N GLU A 157 14.45 16.02 -29.18
CA GLU A 157 14.81 15.78 -27.77
C GLU A 157 13.63 16.03 -26.84
N ALA A 158 13.52 15.18 -25.81
CA ALA A 158 12.59 15.36 -24.72
C ALA A 158 13.23 14.99 -23.37
N ILE A 159 12.70 15.54 -22.29
CA ILE A 159 12.97 15.07 -20.93
C ILE A 159 11.83 14.16 -20.50
N VAL A 160 12.17 12.97 -20.00
CA VAL A 160 11.19 12.03 -19.45
C VAL A 160 11.44 11.84 -17.96
N ARG A 161 10.37 11.87 -17.18
CA ARG A 161 10.38 11.50 -15.76
C ARG A 161 9.07 10.81 -15.38
N GLY A 162 9.08 10.02 -14.32
CA GLY A 162 7.85 9.42 -13.80
C GLY A 162 8.12 8.27 -12.85
N ALA A 163 7.10 7.46 -12.62
CA ALA A 163 7.20 6.33 -11.70
C ALA A 163 6.17 5.24 -12.03
N VAL A 164 6.49 4.02 -11.61
CA VAL A 164 5.62 2.84 -11.65
C VAL A 164 5.67 2.14 -10.29
N THR A 165 4.60 1.43 -9.94
CA THR A 165 4.47 0.66 -8.69
C THR A 165 4.52 -0.85 -8.91
N GLU A 166 4.21 -1.31 -10.13
CA GLU A 166 4.20 -2.73 -10.50
C GLU A 166 5.02 -2.96 -11.78
N PRO A 167 5.68 -4.14 -11.92
CA PRO A 167 5.76 -5.22 -10.94
C PRO A 167 6.70 -4.90 -9.76
N VAL A 168 7.49 -3.83 -9.90
CA VAL A 168 8.40 -3.31 -8.87
C VAL A 168 8.27 -1.80 -8.84
N ALA A 169 8.31 -1.21 -7.66
CA ALA A 169 8.33 0.24 -7.52
C ALA A 169 9.63 0.82 -8.09
N MET A 170 9.50 1.65 -9.11
CA MET A 170 10.63 2.30 -9.77
C MET A 170 10.33 3.76 -10.05
N ILE A 171 11.35 4.58 -9.92
CA ILE A 171 11.31 6.01 -10.24
C ILE A 171 12.28 6.28 -11.38
N LEU A 172 11.73 6.84 -12.45
CA LEU A 172 12.51 7.42 -13.53
C LEU A 172 12.79 8.89 -13.19
N LYS A 173 14.00 9.15 -12.71
CA LYS A 173 14.51 10.52 -12.56
C LYS A 173 14.54 11.19 -13.94
N ARG A 174 14.63 12.52 -13.97
CA ARG A 174 14.70 13.29 -15.22
C ARG A 174 15.85 12.77 -16.08
N ILE A 175 15.51 12.14 -17.21
CA ILE A 175 16.47 11.72 -18.23
C ILE A 175 16.16 12.45 -19.54
N ARG A 176 17.20 12.77 -20.29
CA ARG A 176 17.06 13.27 -21.67
C ARG A 176 17.03 12.08 -22.63
N VAL A 177 16.11 12.11 -23.59
CA VAL A 177 15.96 11.10 -24.64
C VAL A 177 15.97 11.77 -26.01
N GLU A 178 16.55 11.08 -26.99
CA GLU A 178 16.52 11.47 -28.39
C GLU A 178 15.27 10.90 -29.05
N VAL A 179 14.45 11.77 -29.65
CA VAL A 179 13.16 11.46 -30.25
C VAL A 179 13.35 11.33 -31.76
N LYS A 180 13.14 10.11 -32.29
CA LYS A 180 13.39 9.76 -33.71
C LYS A 180 12.13 9.59 -34.55
N ALA A 181 10.97 9.87 -33.96
CA ALA A 181 9.64 9.69 -34.53
C ALA A 181 8.70 10.71 -33.85
N PRO A 182 7.46 10.90 -34.33
CA PRO A 182 6.45 11.66 -33.59
C PRO A 182 6.41 11.23 -32.12
N LEU A 183 6.37 12.19 -31.21
CA LEU A 183 6.63 11.97 -29.78
C LEU A 183 5.75 10.86 -29.18
N ASP A 184 4.45 10.85 -29.52
CA ASP A 184 3.51 9.85 -29.05
C ASP A 184 3.92 8.42 -29.49
N GLU A 185 4.31 8.25 -30.77
CA GLU A 185 4.78 6.98 -31.33
C GLU A 185 6.14 6.55 -30.74
N PHE A 186 7.03 7.52 -30.48
CA PHE A 186 8.30 7.26 -29.82
C PHE A 186 8.08 6.73 -28.39
N ILE A 187 7.20 7.35 -27.60
CA ILE A 187 6.92 6.92 -26.23
C ILE A 187 6.23 5.54 -26.23
N GLU A 188 5.26 5.32 -27.11
CA GLU A 188 4.57 4.02 -27.24
C GLU A 188 5.55 2.87 -27.51
N ARG A 189 6.50 3.06 -28.41
CA ARG A 189 7.49 2.03 -28.77
C ARG A 189 8.59 1.84 -27.74
N ASN A 190 8.97 2.89 -27.01
CA ASN A 190 10.18 2.89 -26.18
C ASN A 190 9.91 2.93 -24.67
N VAL A 191 8.65 2.94 -24.21
CA VAL A 191 8.32 3.00 -22.78
C VAL A 191 9.02 1.93 -21.95
N GLY A 192 9.15 0.71 -22.46
CA GLY A 192 9.87 -0.38 -21.78
C GLY A 192 11.36 -0.07 -21.60
N GLU A 193 12.04 0.39 -22.66
CA GLU A 193 13.45 0.77 -22.61
C GLU A 193 13.69 2.00 -21.72
N ILE A 194 12.83 3.01 -21.84
CA ILE A 194 12.86 4.22 -20.99
C ILE A 194 12.77 3.81 -19.52
N MET A 195 11.81 2.95 -19.17
CA MET A 195 11.62 2.49 -17.80
C MET A 195 12.72 1.54 -17.31
N SER A 196 13.47 0.88 -18.20
CA SER A 196 14.64 0.09 -17.80
C SER A 196 15.77 0.93 -17.19
N LYS A 197 15.79 2.24 -17.46
CA LYS A 197 16.72 3.22 -16.88
C LYS A 197 16.24 3.75 -15.51
N ALA A 198 15.05 3.36 -15.06
CA ALA A 198 14.51 3.76 -13.77
C ALA A 198 15.25 3.06 -12.63
N THR A 199 15.27 3.70 -11.46
CA THR A 199 15.88 3.15 -10.25
C THR A 199 14.82 2.61 -9.32
N HIS A 200 15.12 1.49 -8.64
CA HIS A 200 14.26 0.94 -7.59
C HIS A 200 14.00 1.99 -6.49
N SER A 201 12.78 2.03 -5.99
CA SER A 201 12.35 2.92 -4.91
C SER A 201 11.43 2.22 -3.94
N GLU A 202 11.12 2.88 -2.82
CA GLU A 202 9.98 2.47 -2.01
C GLU A 202 8.66 2.73 -2.74
N VAL A 203 7.65 1.90 -2.47
CA VAL A 203 6.31 2.02 -3.07
C VAL A 203 5.70 3.40 -2.77
N LEU A 204 5.85 3.88 -1.53
CA LEU A 204 5.31 5.17 -1.10
C LEU A 204 5.92 6.36 -1.85
N GLU A 205 7.21 6.29 -2.19
CA GLU A 205 7.87 7.33 -2.97
C GLU A 205 7.37 7.36 -4.42
N ALA A 206 7.23 6.17 -5.04
CA ALA A 206 6.68 6.04 -6.38
C ALA A 206 5.22 6.55 -6.44
N GLU A 207 4.38 6.16 -5.47
CA GLU A 207 3.01 6.63 -5.34
C GLU A 207 2.91 8.15 -5.18
N LYS A 208 3.84 8.77 -4.44
CA LYS A 208 3.89 10.22 -4.29
C LYS A 208 4.12 10.90 -5.64
N ILE A 209 5.10 10.46 -6.42
CA ILE A 209 5.37 11.01 -7.76
C ILE A 209 4.17 10.78 -8.69
N ILE A 210 3.57 9.59 -8.66
CA ILE A 210 2.38 9.30 -9.47
C ILE A 210 1.25 10.27 -9.13
N ARG A 211 1.01 10.53 -7.84
CA ARG A 211 -0.01 11.46 -7.37
C ARG A 211 0.25 12.89 -7.80
N GLU A 212 1.49 13.36 -7.70
CA GLU A 212 1.90 14.69 -8.14
C GLU A 212 1.64 14.87 -9.65
N LEU A 213 2.03 13.89 -10.47
CA LEU A 213 1.82 13.95 -11.93
C LEU A 213 0.34 13.79 -12.31
N ARG A 214 -0.44 12.97 -11.59
CA ARG A 214 -1.90 12.88 -11.80
C ARG A 214 -2.61 14.19 -11.46
N ALA A 215 -2.13 14.95 -10.47
CA ALA A 215 -2.70 16.26 -10.17
C ALA A 215 -2.56 17.24 -11.35
N LEU A 216 -1.48 17.15 -12.13
CA LEU A 216 -1.30 17.94 -13.36
C LEU A 216 -2.30 17.56 -14.45
N VAL A 217 -2.63 16.27 -14.58
CA VAL A 217 -3.67 15.80 -15.51
C VAL A 217 -5.03 16.39 -15.14
N GLU A 218 -5.37 16.41 -13.86
CA GLU A 218 -6.64 16.98 -13.39
C GLU A 218 -6.69 18.51 -13.52
N ALA A 219 -5.57 19.20 -13.34
CA ALA A 219 -5.47 20.63 -13.59
C ALA A 219 -5.69 20.95 -15.08
N ALA A 220 -5.07 20.21 -15.99
CA ALA A 220 -5.23 20.39 -17.43
C ALA A 220 -6.64 20.09 -17.97
N LYS A 221 -7.49 19.38 -17.19
CA LYS A 221 -8.89 19.08 -17.56
C LYS A 221 -9.90 20.13 -17.08
N LYS A 222 -9.54 20.99 -16.12
CA LYS A 222 -10.46 22.03 -15.63
C LYS A 222 -10.38 23.26 -16.55
N PRO A 223 -11.50 23.76 -17.10
CA PRO A 223 -11.48 25.01 -17.85
C PRO A 223 -11.12 26.18 -16.92
N GLU A 224 -10.40 27.17 -17.47
CA GLU A 224 -10.09 28.45 -16.82
C GLU A 224 -11.33 29.04 -16.15
N VAL A 225 -11.18 29.44 -14.88
CA VAL A 225 -12.22 30.16 -14.14
C VAL A 225 -12.35 31.53 -14.81
N THR A 226 -13.49 31.81 -15.45
CA THR A 226 -13.84 33.15 -15.92
C THR A 226 -13.76 34.14 -14.75
N PRO A 227 -13.05 35.27 -14.90
CA PRO A 227 -13.05 36.31 -13.87
C PRO A 227 -14.48 36.82 -13.63
N PRO A 228 -14.83 37.22 -12.40
CA PRO A 228 -16.15 37.79 -12.13
C PRO A 228 -16.32 39.07 -12.95
N GLU A 229 -17.47 39.16 -13.64
CA GLU A 229 -17.90 40.36 -14.34
C GLU A 229 -17.88 41.54 -13.35
N GLU A 230 -17.13 42.59 -13.71
CA GLU A 230 -17.22 43.88 -13.02
C GLU A 230 -18.65 44.40 -13.20
N GLU A 231 -19.40 44.48 -12.10
CA GLU A 231 -20.66 45.23 -12.07
C GLU A 231 -20.33 46.71 -12.37
N GLU A 232 -20.68 47.15 -13.59
CA GLU A 232 -20.68 48.57 -13.96
C GLU A 232 -21.64 49.35 -13.03
N LEU A 233 -21.10 50.38 -12.38
CA LEU A 233 -21.81 51.39 -11.59
C LEU A 233 -22.31 52.55 -12.46
#